data_AF-A0A661CBY1-F1
#
_entry.id   AF-A0A661CBY1-F1
#
_cell.length_a   1.000
_cell.length_b   1.000
_cell.length_c   1.000
_cell.angle_alpha   90.00
_cell.angle_beta   90.00
_cell.angle_gamma   90.00
#
_symmetry.space_group_name_H-M   'P 1'
#
loop_
_entity.id
_entity.type
_entity.pdbx_description
1 polymer ?
#
loop_
_entity_poly.entity_id
_entity_poly.type
_entity_poly.pdbx_seq_one_letter_code
_entity_poly.pdbx_strand_id
1 'polypeptide(L)'
;MPKITYNEDNQEQIVVQQKKGGTILEAALHNKIEHYHVCGGKARCTTCRIYVLNGCENLAPRTEAEMKIAQDKKWSDNIRLACQTKVLDDVTIKRLVVDDVDVDLARSEGNITKPANERSLAVMFCDVENFTHFAATHLHNPYDVIHLLNRYYKEIGEPIVSNRGYIDKYLG
;
A
#
# COMPACT_ATOMS: atom_id res chain seq x y z
N MET A 1 19.13 17.33 -13.68
CA MET A 1 17.72 17.00 -13.96
C MET A 1 17.30 16.00 -12.92
N PRO A 2 16.26 16.28 -12.11
CA PRO A 2 15.73 15.33 -11.15
C PRO A 2 15.43 13.97 -11.77
N LYS A 3 15.70 12.90 -11.02
CA LYS A 3 15.38 11.51 -11.35
C LYS A 3 14.05 11.12 -10.73
N ILE A 4 13.22 10.45 -11.52
CA ILE A 4 11.98 9.83 -11.06
C ILE A 4 12.17 8.33 -11.20
N THR A 5 12.18 7.61 -10.08
CA THR A 5 12.27 6.16 -10.04
C THR A 5 10.87 5.58 -9.87
N TYR A 6 10.41 4.82 -10.86
CA TYR A 6 9.18 4.02 -10.78
C TYR A 6 9.53 2.66 -10.18
N ASN A 7 8.96 2.37 -9.01
CA ASN A 7 9.17 1.13 -8.27
C ASN A 7 7.82 0.40 -8.16
N GLU A 8 7.54 -0.46 -9.13
CA GLU A 8 6.34 -1.29 -9.19
C GLU A 8 6.61 -2.68 -8.59
N ASP A 9 5.58 -3.35 -8.08
CA ASP A 9 5.76 -4.65 -7.45
C ASP A 9 6.22 -5.71 -8.46
N ASN A 10 7.26 -6.45 -8.12
CA ASN A 10 7.82 -7.54 -8.93
C ASN A 10 8.25 -7.14 -10.36
N GLN A 11 8.54 -5.85 -10.59
CA GLN A 11 9.09 -5.36 -11.86
C GLN A 11 10.46 -4.70 -11.65
N GLU A 12 11.23 -4.60 -12.74
CA GLU A 12 12.46 -3.82 -12.73
C GLU A 12 12.16 -2.33 -12.54
N GLN A 13 13.01 -1.66 -11.77
CA GLN A 13 12.87 -0.22 -11.55
C GLN A 13 13.15 0.54 -12.84
N ILE A 14 12.21 1.42 -13.21
CA ILE A 14 12.37 2.31 -14.36
C ILE A 14 12.79 3.67 -13.84
N VAL A 15 13.95 4.16 -14.28
CA VAL A 15 14.45 5.48 -13.90
C VAL A 15 14.39 6.42 -15.10
N VAL A 16 13.69 7.54 -14.93
CA VAL A 16 13.60 8.58 -15.96
C VAL A 16 14.09 9.92 -15.42
N GLN A 17 14.50 10.80 -16.32
CA GLN A 17 14.87 12.17 -15.96
C GLN A 17 13.77 13.15 -16.36
N GLN A 18 13.58 14.17 -15.53
CA GLN A 18 12.64 15.26 -15.79
C GLN A 18 13.33 16.62 -15.57
N LYS A 19 12.88 17.64 -16.30
CA LYS A 19 13.28 19.03 -16.03
C LYS A 19 12.69 19.47 -14.68
N LYS A 20 13.47 20.20 -13.89
CA LYS A 20 12.99 20.74 -12.60
C LYS A 20 11.72 21.57 -12.82
N GLY A 21 10.68 21.27 -12.07
CA GLY A 21 9.35 21.89 -12.20
C GLY A 21 8.41 21.24 -13.23
N GLY A 22 8.88 20.27 -14.02
CA GLY A 22 8.03 19.42 -14.86
C GLY A 22 7.23 18.43 -14.04
N THR A 23 6.10 17.96 -14.59
CA THR A 23 5.21 17.02 -13.90
C THR A 23 5.67 15.57 -14.05
N ILE A 24 5.24 14.71 -13.13
CA ILE A 24 5.49 13.27 -13.20
C ILE A 24 4.79 12.67 -14.44
N LEU A 25 3.56 13.10 -14.76
CA LEU A 25 2.85 12.62 -15.94
C LEU A 25 3.60 12.97 -17.25
N GLU A 26 4.11 14.19 -17.38
CA GLU A 26 4.92 14.58 -18.54
C GLU A 26 6.16 13.69 -18.68
N ALA A 27 6.82 13.37 -17.56
CA ALA A 27 7.99 12.50 -17.57
C ALA A 27 7.62 11.06 -18.00
N ALA A 28 6.49 10.53 -17.51
CA ALA A 28 5.99 9.22 -17.92
C ALA A 28 5.73 9.18 -19.43
N LEU A 29 4.94 10.13 -19.94
CA LEU A 29 4.53 10.17 -21.35
C LEU A 29 5.73 10.37 -22.29
N HIS A 30 6.67 11.25 -21.94
CA HIS A 30 7.86 11.48 -22.76
C HIS A 30 8.75 10.24 -22.88
N ASN A 31 8.78 9.40 -21.84
CA ASN A 31 9.54 8.15 -21.81
C ASN A 31 8.70 6.92 -22.18
N LYS A 32 7.49 7.11 -22.74
CA LYS A 32 6.56 6.03 -23.14
C LYS A 32 6.19 5.08 -22.01
N ILE A 33 6.20 5.56 -20.77
CA ILE A 33 5.66 4.83 -19.61
C ILE A 33 4.15 5.05 -19.62
N GLU A 34 3.40 3.96 -19.70
CA GLU A 34 1.94 4.00 -19.65
C GLU A 34 1.49 4.58 -18.30
N HIS A 35 0.66 5.61 -18.34
CA HIS A 35 0.17 6.27 -17.13
C HIS A 35 -1.23 6.79 -17.40
N TYR A 36 -2.24 6.31 -16.66
CA TYR A 36 -3.62 6.69 -16.92
C TYR A 36 -3.87 8.17 -16.65
N HIS A 37 -4.55 8.85 -17.59
CA HIS A 37 -4.82 10.28 -17.50
C HIS A 37 -6.12 10.66 -18.22
N VAL A 38 -7.23 10.01 -17.88
CA VAL A 38 -8.52 10.11 -18.60
C VAL A 38 -8.99 11.55 -18.82
N CYS A 39 -8.78 12.45 -17.84
CA CYS A 39 -9.16 13.86 -17.97
C CYS A 39 -8.16 14.75 -18.74
N GLY A 40 -7.10 14.17 -19.31
CA GLY A 40 -6.02 14.91 -19.97
C GLY A 40 -5.19 15.78 -19.02
N GLY A 41 -5.02 15.35 -17.77
CA GLY A 41 -4.20 16.07 -16.79
C GLY A 41 -4.87 17.25 -16.07
N LYS A 42 -6.20 17.37 -16.15
CA LYS A 42 -6.97 18.51 -15.59
C LYS A 42 -7.36 18.38 -14.10
N ALA A 43 -6.77 17.43 -13.38
CA ALA A 43 -7.10 17.13 -11.97
C ALA A 43 -8.61 16.91 -11.72
N ARG A 44 -9.24 15.97 -12.45
CA ARG A 44 -10.68 15.64 -12.28
C ARG A 44 -10.98 14.14 -12.16
N CYS A 45 -10.20 13.29 -12.82
CA CYS A 45 -10.50 11.86 -12.92
C CYS A 45 -9.84 10.95 -11.88
N THR A 46 -8.82 11.43 -11.17
CA THR A 46 -8.00 10.63 -10.21
C THR A 46 -7.30 9.39 -10.79
N THR A 47 -7.32 9.14 -12.10
CA THR A 47 -6.68 7.95 -12.67
C THR A 47 -5.16 8.06 -12.74
N CYS A 48 -4.58 9.26 -12.64
CA CYS A 48 -3.14 9.46 -12.67
C CYS A 48 -2.47 9.34 -11.29
N ARG A 49 -3.15 8.68 -10.34
CA ARG A 49 -2.71 8.57 -8.95
C ARG A 49 -1.39 7.82 -8.83
N ILE A 50 -0.55 8.35 -7.96
CA ILE A 50 0.72 7.75 -7.56
C ILE A 50 0.82 7.75 -6.04
N TYR A 51 1.65 6.85 -5.54
CA TYR A 51 2.14 6.85 -4.18
C TYR A 51 3.61 7.23 -4.18
N VAL A 52 3.98 8.22 -3.38
CA VAL A 52 5.37 8.66 -3.20
C VAL A 52 5.99 7.77 -2.13
N LEU A 53 6.98 6.96 -2.53
CA LEU A 53 7.71 6.07 -1.64
C LEU A 53 8.83 6.81 -0.90
N ASN A 54 9.54 7.70 -1.60
CA ASN A 54 10.60 8.55 -1.04
C ASN A 54 10.69 9.89 -1.78
N GLY A 55 11.12 10.94 -1.08
CA GLY A 55 11.32 12.28 -1.65
C GLY A 55 10.03 13.10 -1.75
N CYS A 56 9.12 13.00 -0.77
CA CYS A 56 7.89 13.80 -0.76
C CYS A 56 8.19 15.29 -0.59
N GLU A 57 9.24 15.63 0.15
CA GLU A 57 9.81 16.95 0.32
C GLU A 57 10.43 17.52 -0.97
N ASN A 58 10.76 16.67 -1.93
CA ASN A 58 11.34 17.03 -3.22
C ASN A 58 10.27 17.36 -4.27
N LEU A 59 9.01 17.44 -3.87
CA LEU A 59 7.88 17.76 -4.73
C LEU A 59 7.38 19.17 -4.44
N ALA A 60 6.85 19.83 -5.47
CA ALA A 60 6.13 21.07 -5.25
C ALA A 60 4.86 20.81 -4.40
N PRO A 61 4.40 21.83 -3.63
CA PRO A 61 3.13 21.79 -2.94
C PRO A 61 1.97 21.41 -3.88
N ARG A 62 0.92 20.82 -3.32
CA ARG A 62 -0.30 20.50 -4.08
C ARG A 62 -0.88 21.76 -4.71
N THR A 63 -1.37 21.63 -5.95
CA THR A 63 -2.22 22.67 -6.55
C THR A 63 -3.56 22.72 -5.82
N GLU A 64 -4.29 23.83 -5.91
CA GLU A 64 -5.61 23.95 -5.28
C GLU A 64 -6.57 22.84 -5.71
N ALA A 65 -6.57 22.48 -7.00
CA ALA A 65 -7.40 21.40 -7.54
C ALA A 65 -7.01 20.02 -6.97
N GLU A 66 -5.71 19.74 -6.86
CA GLU A 66 -5.21 18.51 -6.25
C GLU A 66 -5.55 18.45 -4.76
N MET A 67 -5.37 19.56 -4.04
CA MET A 67 -5.64 19.67 -2.60
C MET A 67 -7.11 19.40 -2.28
N LYS A 68 -8.04 19.97 -3.06
CA LYS A 68 -9.48 19.73 -2.89
C LYS A 68 -9.83 18.24 -3.02
N ILE A 69 -9.33 17.58 -4.07
CA ILE A 69 -9.54 16.14 -4.27
C ILE A 69 -8.95 15.33 -3.12
N ALA A 70 -7.73 15.65 -2.70
CA ALA A 70 -7.06 14.94 -1.61
C ALA A 70 -7.83 15.07 -0.29
N GLN A 71 -8.42 16.23 0.01
CA GLN A 71 -9.27 16.43 1.19
C GLN A 71 -10.58 15.66 1.09
N ASP A 72 -11.29 15.77 -0.03
CA ASP A 72 -12.56 15.08 -0.26
C ASP A 72 -12.41 13.55 -0.14
N LYS A 73 -11.28 13.01 -0.63
CA LYS A 73 -10.94 11.58 -0.60
C LYS A 73 -10.11 11.15 0.61
N LYS A 74 -9.77 12.06 1.53
CA LYS A 74 -8.95 11.81 2.74
C LYS A 74 -7.61 11.12 2.44
N TRP A 75 -6.93 11.57 1.39
CA TRP A 75 -5.62 11.05 1.02
C TRP A 75 -4.51 11.53 1.94
N SER A 76 -3.52 10.67 2.18
CA SER A 76 -2.27 11.06 2.84
C SER A 76 -1.40 11.92 1.93
N ASP A 77 -0.36 12.57 2.47
CA ASP A 77 0.56 13.41 1.71
C ASP A 77 1.34 12.66 0.61
N ASN A 78 1.53 11.36 0.81
CA ASN A 78 2.20 10.48 -0.14
C ASN A 78 1.34 10.16 -1.37
N ILE A 79 0.01 10.32 -1.30
CA ILE A 79 -0.86 10.11 -2.47
C ILE A 79 -0.98 11.42 -3.24
N ARG A 80 -0.54 11.39 -4.49
CA ARG A 80 -0.47 12.57 -5.35
C ARG A 80 -1.06 12.30 -6.72
N LEU A 81 -1.46 13.36 -7.42
CA LEU A 81 -1.85 13.29 -8.83
C LEU A 81 -0.61 13.55 -9.69
N ALA A 82 -0.14 12.54 -10.44
CA ALA A 82 1.06 12.68 -11.27
C ALA A 82 0.97 13.84 -12.28
N CYS A 83 -0.24 14.17 -12.73
CA CYS A 83 -0.46 15.29 -13.66
C CYS A 83 -0.34 16.69 -13.03
N GLN A 84 -0.39 16.80 -11.71
CA GLN A 84 -0.25 18.07 -10.97
C GLN A 84 1.07 18.15 -10.20
N THR A 85 1.68 17.00 -9.95
CA THR A 85 2.88 16.87 -9.11
C THR A 85 4.11 17.26 -9.90
N LYS A 86 4.66 18.43 -9.56
CA LYS A 86 5.92 18.93 -10.13
C LYS A 86 7.12 18.45 -9.31
N VAL A 87 8.15 17.98 -9.99
CA VAL A 87 9.34 17.40 -9.36
C VAL A 87 10.44 18.47 -9.23
N LEU A 88 10.95 18.67 -8.02
CA LEU A 88 12.00 19.65 -7.71
C LEU A 88 13.38 19.00 -7.55
N ASP A 89 13.42 17.77 -7.04
CA ASP A 89 14.60 16.92 -6.85
C ASP A 89 14.23 15.42 -6.96
N ASP A 90 15.19 14.52 -6.77
CA ASP A 90 15.01 13.08 -6.96
C ASP A 90 13.86 12.49 -6.11
N VAL A 91 13.05 11.62 -6.72
CA VAL A 91 11.86 11.03 -6.09
C VAL A 91 11.67 9.58 -6.51
N THR A 92 11.17 8.75 -5.61
CA THR A 92 10.75 7.38 -5.90
C THR A 92 9.25 7.25 -5.72
N ILE A 93 8.57 6.69 -6.71
CA ILE A 93 7.11 6.59 -6.76
C ILE A 93 6.66 5.20 -7.20
N LYS A 94 5.37 4.92 -6.95
CA LYS A 94 4.64 3.74 -7.42
C LYS A 94 3.34 4.19 -8.06
N ARG A 95 2.92 3.60 -9.18
CA ARG A 95 1.62 3.90 -9.78
C ARG A 95 0.54 3.15 -9.01
N LEU A 96 -0.58 3.84 -8.74
CA LEU A 96 -1.73 3.24 -8.03
C LEU A 96 -2.84 2.79 -8.98
N VAL A 97 -2.71 3.08 -10.27
CA VAL A 97 -3.68 2.71 -11.30
C VAL A 97 -2.85 2.20 -12.48
N VAL A 98 -2.79 0.87 -12.64
CA VAL A 98 -1.93 0.23 -13.65
C VAL A 98 -2.70 -0.56 -14.69
N ASP A 99 -3.97 -0.91 -14.43
CA ASP A 99 -4.84 -1.58 -15.40
C ASP A 99 -6.28 -1.01 -15.44
N ASP A 100 -7.09 -1.52 -16.37
CA ASP A 100 -8.48 -1.09 -16.56
C ASP A 100 -9.36 -1.39 -15.33
N VAL A 101 -9.05 -2.46 -14.58
CA VAL A 101 -9.76 -2.81 -13.35
C VAL A 101 -9.51 -1.73 -12.30
N ASP A 102 -8.26 -1.31 -12.12
CA ASP A 102 -7.90 -0.20 -11.24
C ASP A 102 -8.56 1.12 -11.65
N VAL A 103 -8.74 1.37 -12.95
CA VAL A 103 -9.42 2.58 -13.46
C VAL A 103 -10.88 2.60 -13.03
N ASP A 104 -11.57 1.46 -13.11
CA ASP A 104 -12.98 1.35 -12.71
C ASP A 104 -13.15 1.42 -11.19
N LEU A 105 -12.23 0.80 -10.43
CA LEU A 105 -12.14 0.96 -8.97
C LEU A 105 -11.89 2.43 -8.58
N ALA A 106 -10.95 3.12 -9.23
CA ALA A 106 -10.64 4.53 -8.96
C ALA A 106 -11.86 5.45 -9.12
N ARG A 107 -12.68 5.19 -10.14
CA ARG A 107 -13.91 5.92 -10.42
C ARG A 107 -15.01 5.63 -9.39
N SER A 108 -15.03 4.42 -8.82
CA SER A 108 -16.06 3.93 -7.91
C SER A 108 -15.72 4.07 -6.41
N GLU A 109 -14.54 4.60 -6.06
CA GLU A 109 -14.08 4.91 -4.69
C GLU A 109 -14.90 6.00 -3.95
N GLY A 110 -16.23 5.96 -4.03
CA GLY A 110 -17.13 6.67 -3.12
C GLY A 110 -17.28 5.97 -1.77
N ASN A 111 -16.94 4.68 -1.64
CA ASN A 111 -17.40 3.85 -0.51
C ASN A 111 -16.31 3.07 0.27
N ILE A 112 -15.01 3.16 -0.07
CA ILE A 112 -13.97 2.43 0.68
C ILE A 112 -13.34 3.36 1.71
N THR A 113 -13.79 3.27 2.97
CA THR A 113 -13.45 4.21 4.05
C THR A 113 -12.09 3.98 4.71
N LYS A 114 -11.26 3.04 4.25
CA LYS A 114 -9.89 2.84 4.75
C LYS A 114 -8.93 2.61 3.58
N PRO A 115 -7.96 3.50 3.34
CA PRO A 115 -6.91 3.24 2.36
C PRO A 115 -6.11 2.00 2.80
N ALA A 116 -5.82 1.12 1.85
CA ALA A 116 -4.85 0.03 2.05
C ALA A 116 -3.49 0.67 2.36
N ASN A 117 -2.89 0.29 3.50
CA ASN A 117 -1.59 0.80 3.91
C ASN A 117 -0.61 -0.36 3.98
N GLU A 118 0.52 -0.23 3.28
CA GLU A 118 1.63 -1.15 3.42
C GLU A 118 2.33 -0.91 4.76
N ARG A 119 2.66 -1.98 5.47
CA ARG A 119 3.35 -1.92 6.76
C ARG A 119 4.42 -3.01 6.80
N SER A 120 5.59 -2.68 7.34
CA SER A 120 6.58 -3.71 7.68
C SER A 120 6.04 -4.57 8.81
N LEU A 121 5.95 -5.88 8.56
CA LEU A 121 5.46 -6.88 9.51
C LEU A 121 6.59 -7.85 9.87
N ALA A 122 6.65 -8.25 11.14
CA ALA A 122 7.42 -9.41 11.56
C ALA A 122 6.47 -10.61 11.63
N VAL A 123 6.81 -11.70 10.94
CA VAL A 123 6.05 -12.96 10.98
C VAL A 123 6.80 -13.94 11.88
N MET A 124 6.14 -14.40 12.95
CA MET A 124 6.64 -15.43 13.84
C MET A 124 5.78 -16.69 13.66
N PHE A 125 6.42 -17.81 13.37
CA PHE A 125 5.77 -19.11 13.32
C PHE A 125 6.11 -19.88 14.60
N CYS A 126 5.08 -20.35 15.30
CA CYS A 126 5.23 -21.18 16.50
C CYS A 126 4.37 -22.43 16.35
N ASP A 127 4.96 -23.58 16.63
CA ASP A 127 4.33 -24.90 16.54
C ASP A 127 4.42 -25.60 17.89
N VAL A 128 3.47 -26.51 18.14
CA VAL A 128 3.48 -27.38 19.32
C VAL A 128 4.10 -28.71 18.90
N GLU A 129 5.19 -29.07 19.56
CA GLU A 129 5.92 -30.30 19.26
C GLU A 129 4.97 -31.51 19.25
N ASN A 130 4.98 -32.25 18.14
CA ASN A 130 4.22 -33.48 17.96
C ASN A 130 2.68 -33.34 18.11
N PHE A 131 2.14 -32.14 17.90
CA PHE A 131 0.70 -31.87 18.05
C PHE A 131 -0.19 -32.79 17.19
N THR A 132 0.19 -33.05 15.95
CA THR A 132 -0.58 -33.92 15.03
C THR A 132 -0.79 -35.32 15.60
N HIS A 133 0.25 -35.92 16.17
CA HIS A 133 0.14 -37.25 16.77
C HIS A 133 -0.76 -37.20 18.01
N PHE A 134 -0.56 -36.21 18.88
CA PHE A 134 -1.37 -36.00 20.08
C PHE A 134 -2.86 -35.82 19.75
N ALA A 135 -3.20 -34.96 18.80
CA ALA A 135 -4.57 -34.72 18.38
C ALA A 135 -5.21 -36.00 17.79
N ALA A 136 -4.46 -36.74 16.97
CA ALA A 136 -4.91 -38.01 16.40
C ALA A 136 -5.16 -39.09 17.49
N THR A 137 -4.34 -39.12 18.54
CA THR A 137 -4.55 -40.05 19.65
C THR A 137 -5.73 -39.64 20.53
N HIS A 138 -6.05 -38.35 20.64
CA HIS A 138 -7.13 -37.83 21.50
C HIS A 138 -8.43 -37.53 20.74
N LEU A 139 -8.62 -38.11 19.54
CA LEU A 139 -9.88 -37.99 18.78
C LEU A 139 -11.12 -38.44 19.56
N HIS A 140 -10.94 -39.36 20.51
CA HIS A 140 -12.01 -39.86 21.38
C HIS A 140 -12.27 -38.98 22.61
N ASN A 141 -11.40 -38.01 22.91
CA ASN A 141 -11.58 -37.00 23.96
C ASN A 141 -11.16 -35.60 23.46
N PRO A 142 -12.01 -34.93 22.66
CA PRO A 142 -11.70 -33.61 22.09
C PRO A 142 -11.47 -32.53 23.14
N TYR A 143 -11.91 -32.75 24.39
CA TYR A 143 -11.67 -31.83 25.49
C TYR A 143 -10.17 -31.61 25.74
N ASP A 144 -9.36 -32.67 25.70
CA ASP A 144 -7.93 -32.58 26.01
C ASP A 144 -7.18 -31.78 24.95
N VAL A 145 -7.58 -31.92 23.68
CA VAL A 145 -7.04 -31.15 22.56
C VAL A 145 -7.39 -29.66 22.72
N ILE A 146 -8.67 -29.36 22.99
CA ILE A 146 -9.12 -27.98 23.21
C ILE A 146 -8.43 -27.37 24.44
N HIS A 147 -8.28 -28.13 25.52
CA HIS A 147 -7.61 -27.68 26.72
C HIS A 147 -6.15 -27.31 26.46
N LEU A 148 -5.41 -28.14 25.71
CA LEU A 148 -4.04 -27.84 25.30
C LEU A 148 -3.97 -26.56 24.45
N LEU A 149 -4.83 -26.44 23.42
CA LEU A 149 -4.86 -25.26 22.55
C LEU A 149 -5.17 -23.97 23.32
N ASN A 150 -6.14 -23.99 24.22
CA ASN A 150 -6.47 -22.81 25.03
C ASN A 150 -5.31 -22.36 25.91
N ARG A 151 -4.56 -23.30 26.48
CA ARG A 151 -3.34 -22.98 27.24
C ARG A 151 -2.26 -22.41 26.35
N TYR A 152 -2.02 -23.03 25.20
CA TYR A 152 -1.06 -22.55 24.22
C TYR A 152 -1.38 -21.11 23.78
N TYR A 153 -2.63 -20.83 23.38
CA TYR A 153 -3.09 -19.50 22.97
C TYR A 153 -2.95 -18.45 24.06
N LYS A 154 -3.15 -18.82 25.32
CA LYS A 154 -2.95 -17.92 26.44
C LYS A 154 -1.47 -17.54 26.57
N GLU A 155 -0.58 -18.53 26.62
CA GLU A 155 0.87 -18.30 26.78
C GLU A 155 1.47 -17.48 25.63
N ILE A 156 1.02 -17.70 24.38
CA ILE A 156 1.52 -16.94 23.22
C ILE A 156 0.86 -15.55 23.11
N GLY A 157 -0.39 -15.42 23.58
CA GLY A 157 -1.16 -14.20 23.44
C GLY A 157 -0.80 -13.12 24.45
N GLU A 158 -0.43 -13.52 25.68
CA GLU A 158 -0.12 -12.59 26.78
C GLU A 158 1.05 -11.63 26.45
N PRO A 159 2.18 -12.09 25.87
CA PRO A 159 3.25 -11.21 25.42
C PRO A 159 2.82 -10.22 24.33
N ILE A 160 1.92 -10.63 23.42
CA ILE A 160 1.44 -9.79 22.32
C ILE A 160 0.61 -8.63 22.89
N VAL A 161 -0.38 -8.95 23.72
CA VAL A 161 -1.29 -7.95 24.30
C VAL A 161 -0.56 -7.00 25.25
N SER A 162 0.34 -7.53 26.09
CA SER A 162 1.15 -6.72 27.03
C SER A 162 2.07 -5.72 26.32
N ASN A 163 2.47 -6.00 25.08
CA ASN A 163 3.27 -5.09 24.23
C ASN A 163 2.43 -4.26 23.25
N ARG A 164 1.12 -4.10 23.52
CA ARG A 164 0.16 -3.35 22.67
C ARG A 164 0.02 -3.91 21.25
N GLY A 165 0.37 -5.18 21.05
CA GLY A 165 0.06 -5.92 19.84
C GLY A 165 -1.43 -6.24 19.74
N TYR A 166 -1.86 -6.60 18.54
CA TYR A 166 -3.24 -6.98 18.24
C TYR A 166 -3.24 -8.37 17.59
N ILE A 167 -4.07 -9.25 18.11
CA ILE A 167 -4.28 -10.60 17.55
C ILE A 167 -5.51 -10.51 16.65
N ASP A 168 -5.30 -10.63 15.34
CA ASP A 168 -6.40 -10.58 14.38
C ASP A 168 -7.24 -11.87 14.38
N LYS A 169 -6.54 -13.01 14.36
CA LYS A 169 -7.14 -14.35 14.39
C LYS A 169 -6.10 -15.41 14.73
N TYR A 170 -6.58 -16.53 15.26
CA TYR A 170 -5.83 -17.79 15.29
C TYR A 170 -6.25 -18.59 14.05
N LEU A 171 -5.26 -19.07 13.30
CA LEU A 171 -5.46 -19.92 12.12
C LEU A 171 -4.80 -21.27 12.41
N GLY A 172 -5.57 -22.35 12.32
CA GLY A 172 -5.13 -23.72 12.61
C GLY A 172 -6.28 -24.70 12.43
#